data_AF-K0SEM2-F1
#
_entry.id   AF-K0SEM2-F1
#
_cell.length_a   1.000
_cell.length_b   1.000
_cell.length_c   1.000
_cell.angle_alpha   90.00
_cell.angle_beta   90.00
_cell.angle_gamma   90.00
#
_symmetry.space_group_name_H-M   'P 1'
#
loop_
_entity.id
_entity.type
_entity.pdbx_description
1 polymer ?
#
loop_
_entity_poly.entity_id
_entity_poly.type
_entity_poly.pdbx_seq_one_letter_code
_entity_poly.pdbx_strand_id
1 'polypeptide(L)'
;MSSFTCSSNGGNVLDALDKLLIRIDESGLTRHDRLILGLDRHCSQAKTPMSILKKDDRASSFDVLSSIFLDTDISNSQYSNSSVISSASSRRVSFDSVHIRSYDRCVGDNPSCRHGVPLSLDWNYSESHEVYKLDDFEIERYPTRSPASAIHKNARRNILAQWDIDEKEFKMCRQERKRVQKQRAMTRAHVRVGEIAADFKSRVVPKRKLSKRKILNYDMDEYYSNTLRTCVSNRSIY
;
A
#
# COMPACT_ATOMS: atom_id res chain seq x y z
N MET A 1 -38.86 0.97 -59.86
CA MET A 1 -39.42 2.22 -59.27
C MET A 1 -40.05 1.85 -57.94
N SER A 2 -39.32 2.03 -56.84
CA SER A 2 -39.83 1.79 -55.49
C SER A 2 -39.72 3.10 -54.72
N SER A 3 -40.87 3.68 -54.42
CA SER A 3 -41.04 4.95 -53.73
C SER A 3 -40.96 4.72 -52.22
N PHE A 4 -39.89 5.19 -51.58
CA PHE A 4 -39.81 5.30 -50.13
C PHE A 4 -40.55 6.56 -49.67
N THR A 5 -41.63 6.38 -48.92
CA THR A 5 -42.31 7.45 -48.21
C THR A 5 -41.67 7.59 -46.83
N CYS A 6 -41.07 8.75 -46.57
CA CYS A 6 -40.53 9.12 -45.26
C CYS A 6 -41.69 9.65 -44.40
N SER A 7 -42.12 8.86 -43.43
CA SER A 7 -43.10 9.28 -42.42
C SER A 7 -42.38 10.00 -41.28
N SER A 8 -42.57 11.32 -41.18
CA SER A 8 -41.98 12.18 -40.16
C SER A 8 -42.76 12.07 -38.84
N ASN A 9 -42.42 11.09 -38.01
CA ASN A 9 -42.86 11.07 -36.62
C ASN A 9 -41.91 11.93 -35.78
N GLY A 10 -42.47 12.96 -35.13
CA GLY A 10 -41.78 13.86 -34.20
C GLY A 10 -41.34 13.14 -32.92
N GLY A 11 -40.35 12.25 -33.04
CA GLY A 11 -39.69 11.62 -31.91
C GLY A 11 -38.86 12.63 -31.13
N ASN A 12 -39.05 12.65 -29.81
CA ASN A 12 -38.27 13.45 -28.88
C ASN A 12 -36.77 13.26 -29.15
N VAL A 13 -36.03 14.37 -29.30
CA VAL A 13 -34.57 14.39 -29.53
C VAL A 13 -33.82 13.60 -28.44
N LEU A 14 -34.39 13.53 -27.24
CA LEU A 14 -33.86 12.75 -26.12
C LEU A 14 -33.89 11.23 -26.37
N ASP A 15 -34.90 10.73 -27.08
CA ASP A 15 -35.05 9.29 -27.37
C ASP A 15 -34.08 8.82 -28.48
N ALA A 16 -33.61 9.76 -29.32
CA ALA A 16 -32.55 9.51 -30.29
C ALA A 16 -31.14 9.53 -29.66
N LEU A 17 -30.96 10.28 -28.56
CA LEU A 17 -29.68 10.32 -27.83
C LEU A 17 -29.47 9.06 -26.97
N ASP A 18 -30.52 8.53 -26.33
CA ASP A 18 -30.42 7.28 -25.55
C ASP A 18 -30.12 6.06 -26.44
N LYS A 19 -30.68 6.02 -27.66
CA LYS A 19 -30.36 4.96 -28.64
C LYS A 19 -28.94 5.07 -29.21
N LEU A 20 -28.32 6.26 -29.15
CA LEU A 20 -26.91 6.46 -29.52
C LEU A 20 -25.95 6.08 -28.38
N LEU A 21 -26.34 6.30 -27.11
CA LEU A 21 -25.51 5.94 -25.95
C LEU A 21 -25.37 4.42 -25.78
N ILE A 22 -26.43 3.66 -26.03
CA ILE A 22 -26.42 2.18 -25.88
C ILE A 22 -25.55 1.50 -26.96
N ARG A 23 -25.36 2.12 -28.13
CA ARG A 23 -24.53 1.54 -29.21
C ARG A 23 -23.02 1.68 -29.00
N ILE A 24 -22.56 2.48 -28.05
CA ILE A 24 -21.13 2.70 -27.81
C ILE A 24 -20.51 1.55 -26.99
N ASP A 25 -21.30 0.79 -26.22
CA ASP A 25 -20.77 -0.31 -25.39
C ASP A 25 -20.52 -1.62 -26.15
N GLU A 26 -21.03 -1.80 -27.38
CA GLU A 26 -20.73 -2.99 -28.20
C GLU A 26 -19.52 -2.82 -29.13
N SER A 27 -18.90 -1.64 -29.16
CA SER A 27 -17.90 -1.28 -30.17
C SER A 27 -16.49 -1.85 -29.92
N GLY A 28 -16.29 -2.68 -28.89
CA GLY A 28 -15.02 -3.35 -28.63
C GLY A 28 -13.83 -2.40 -28.38
N LEU A 29 -14.08 -1.11 -28.11
CA LEU A 29 -13.02 -0.16 -27.82
C LEU A 29 -12.36 -0.51 -26.49
N THR A 30 -11.03 -0.66 -26.54
CA THR A 30 -10.24 -0.93 -25.36
C THR A 30 -10.22 0.30 -24.44
N ARG A 31 -9.93 0.09 -23.16
CA ARG A 31 -9.77 1.19 -22.17
C ARG A 31 -8.78 2.26 -22.65
N HIS A 32 -7.80 1.88 -23.47
CA HIS A 32 -6.83 2.80 -24.05
C HIS A 32 -7.44 3.73 -25.10
N ASP A 33 -8.39 3.25 -25.91
CA ASP A 33 -9.02 4.07 -26.94
C ASP A 33 -10.02 5.07 -26.33
N ARG A 34 -10.64 4.72 -25.20
CA ARG A 34 -11.46 5.66 -24.40
C ARG A 34 -10.65 6.82 -23.80
N LEU A 35 -9.38 6.58 -23.44
CA LEU A 35 -8.44 7.60 -22.96
C LEU A 35 -8.01 8.58 -24.06
N ILE A 36 -7.81 8.10 -25.30
CA ILE A 36 -7.44 8.97 -26.44
C ILE A 36 -8.60 9.89 -26.83
N LEU A 37 -9.84 9.38 -26.79
CA LEU A 37 -11.03 10.15 -27.18
C LEU A 37 -11.54 11.10 -26.10
N GLY A 38 -10.89 11.16 -24.92
CA GLY A 38 -11.27 12.07 -23.83
C GLY A 38 -12.67 11.81 -23.26
N LEU A 39 -13.20 10.58 -23.44
CA LEU A 39 -14.55 10.20 -22.99
C LEU A 39 -14.60 9.82 -21.50
N ASP A 40 -13.45 9.60 -20.87
CA ASP A 40 -13.36 9.49 -19.41
C ASP A 40 -13.59 10.87 -18.80
N ARG A 41 -14.85 11.13 -18.42
CA ARG A 41 -15.20 12.21 -17.50
C ARG A 41 -14.47 11.95 -16.19
N HIS A 42 -13.31 12.57 -16.05
CA HIS A 42 -12.62 12.67 -14.78
C HIS A 42 -13.63 13.05 -13.71
N CYS A 43 -13.80 12.16 -12.73
CA CYS A 43 -14.39 12.48 -11.45
C CYS A 43 -13.66 13.74 -10.95
N SER A 44 -14.36 14.86 -11.05
CA SER A 44 -13.92 16.17 -10.62
C SER A 44 -13.66 16.08 -9.13
N GLN A 45 -12.39 15.92 -8.77
CA GLN A 45 -11.94 16.25 -7.43
C GLN A 45 -12.24 17.72 -7.22
N ALA A 46 -13.32 17.98 -6.49
CA ALA A 46 -13.61 19.29 -5.94
C ALA A 46 -12.39 19.72 -5.12
N LYS A 47 -11.67 20.72 -5.63
CA LYS A 47 -10.68 21.46 -4.86
C LYS A 47 -11.44 22.19 -3.76
N THR A 48 -11.44 21.63 -2.56
CA THR A 48 -11.78 22.37 -1.35
C THR A 48 -10.71 23.46 -1.15
N PRO A 49 -11.10 24.73 -0.96
CA PRO A 49 -10.14 25.77 -0.59
C PRO A 49 -9.61 25.46 0.81
N MET A 50 -8.29 25.45 0.95
CA MET A 50 -7.59 25.36 2.22
C MET A 50 -7.94 26.59 3.06
N SER A 51 -9.00 26.50 3.86
CA SER A 51 -9.26 27.47 4.91
C SER A 51 -8.28 27.22 6.06
N ILE A 52 -7.61 28.30 6.43
CA ILE A 52 -6.70 28.42 7.57
C ILE A 52 -7.48 28.05 8.84
N LEU A 53 -7.25 26.83 9.32
CA LEU A 53 -7.69 26.39 10.65
C LEU A 53 -6.80 27.03 11.70
N LYS A 54 -7.41 27.90 12.50
CA LYS A 54 -6.83 28.42 13.74
C LYS A 54 -6.60 27.24 14.69
N LYS A 55 -5.43 27.25 15.33
CA LYS A 55 -5.07 26.32 16.42
C LYS A 55 -5.98 26.63 17.60
N ASP A 56 -6.95 25.78 17.85
CA ASP A 56 -7.61 25.71 19.14
C ASP A 56 -6.87 24.69 20.00
N ASP A 57 -6.28 25.18 21.08
CA ASP A 57 -5.67 24.41 22.15
C ASP A 57 -6.76 23.59 22.88
N ARG A 58 -7.11 22.42 22.35
CA ARG A 58 -7.84 21.41 23.11
C ARG A 58 -6.87 20.40 23.72
N ALA A 59 -6.80 20.47 25.03
CA ALA A 59 -6.09 19.60 25.93
C ALA A 59 -6.25 18.11 25.57
N SER A 60 -5.10 17.44 25.63
CA SER A 60 -4.88 16.01 25.77
C SER A 60 -6.01 15.29 26.51
N SER A 61 -6.74 14.45 25.78
CA SER A 61 -7.70 13.48 26.33
C SER A 61 -7.26 12.06 25.95
N PHE A 62 -6.00 11.72 26.21
CA PHE A 62 -5.41 10.40 25.91
C PHE A 62 -5.12 9.54 27.16
N ASP A 63 -5.67 9.88 28.32
CA ASP A 63 -5.41 9.17 29.58
C ASP A 63 -6.50 8.15 30.00
N VAL A 64 -7.18 7.49 29.05
CA VAL A 64 -8.26 6.52 29.37
C VAL A 64 -7.92 5.07 29.01
N LEU A 65 -6.70 4.77 28.54
CA LEU A 65 -6.34 3.42 28.06
C LEU A 65 -5.29 2.69 28.92
N SER A 66 -4.99 3.15 30.13
CA SER A 66 -4.03 2.47 31.02
C SER A 66 -4.64 1.45 32.00
N SER A 67 -5.97 1.30 32.06
CA SER A 67 -6.63 0.54 33.14
C SER A 67 -7.31 -0.77 32.73
N ILE A 68 -7.07 -1.32 31.53
CA ILE A 68 -7.81 -2.50 31.04
C ILE A 68 -7.00 -3.81 31.06
N PHE A 69 -5.72 -3.81 31.44
CA PHE A 69 -4.96 -5.07 31.54
C PHE A 69 -4.22 -5.18 32.85
N LEU A 70 -4.89 -5.76 33.84
CA LEU A 70 -4.37 -6.68 34.86
C LEU A 70 -5.58 -7.07 35.72
N ASP A 71 -6.04 -8.31 35.58
CA ASP A 71 -6.39 -9.15 36.73
C ASP A 71 -6.89 -10.51 36.21
N THR A 72 -6.01 -11.51 36.36
CA THR A 72 -6.40 -12.91 36.36
C THR A 72 -5.78 -13.53 37.60
N ASP A 73 -6.70 -13.94 38.48
CA ASP A 73 -6.62 -14.83 39.64
C ASP A 73 -5.88 -14.37 40.89
N ILE A 74 -6.60 -14.31 42.03
CA ILE A 74 -6.41 -15.21 43.20
C ILE A 74 -7.38 -14.86 44.36
N SER A 75 -8.22 -15.86 44.68
CA SER A 75 -8.87 -16.22 45.97
C SER A 75 -9.74 -15.23 46.78
N ASN A 76 -11.04 -15.58 46.83
CA ASN A 76 -11.88 -15.77 48.01
C ASN A 76 -11.65 -14.84 49.23
N SER A 77 -12.42 -13.76 49.33
CA SER A 77 -12.76 -13.18 50.64
C SER A 77 -14.20 -12.70 50.66
N GLN A 78 -14.95 -13.19 51.64
CA GLN A 78 -16.28 -12.74 51.99
C GLN A 78 -16.17 -11.36 52.65
N TYR A 79 -16.41 -10.30 51.88
CA TYR A 79 -16.73 -9.00 52.49
C TYR A 79 -17.95 -8.40 51.80
N SER A 80 -19.04 -8.44 52.56
CA SER A 80 -20.30 -7.76 52.30
C SER A 80 -20.06 -6.25 52.40
N ASN A 81 -19.95 -5.56 51.27
CA ASN A 81 -20.08 -4.11 51.22
C ASN A 81 -21.05 -3.75 50.09
N SER A 82 -22.24 -3.33 50.49
CA SER A 82 -23.23 -2.73 49.61
C SER A 82 -22.72 -1.36 49.18
N SER A 83 -21.86 -1.36 48.17
CA SER A 83 -21.55 -0.16 47.42
C SER A 83 -22.51 -0.10 46.25
N VAL A 84 -23.15 1.06 46.11
CA VAL A 84 -23.94 1.43 44.94
C VAL A 84 -22.97 1.48 43.77
N ILE A 85 -22.72 0.32 43.16
CA ILE A 85 -21.99 0.21 41.89
C ILE A 85 -22.98 0.78 40.87
N SER A 86 -22.86 2.07 40.60
CA SER A 86 -23.31 2.63 39.33
C SER A 86 -22.69 1.72 38.28
N SER A 87 -23.49 0.83 37.70
CA SER A 87 -23.05 -0.18 36.77
C SER A 87 -22.54 0.55 35.54
N ALA A 88 -21.25 0.93 35.57
CA ALA A 88 -20.52 1.35 34.40
C ALA A 88 -20.60 0.15 33.48
N SER A 89 -21.56 0.17 32.55
CA SER A 89 -21.72 -0.89 31.58
C SER A 89 -20.40 -0.94 30.83
N SER A 90 -19.58 -1.94 31.16
CA SER A 90 -18.33 -2.17 30.48
C SER A 90 -18.70 -2.30 29.01
N ARG A 91 -18.22 -1.37 28.17
CA ARG A 91 -18.47 -1.43 26.74
C ARG A 91 -17.77 -2.68 26.24
N ARG A 92 -18.55 -3.73 25.97
CA ARG A 92 -18.04 -5.00 25.44
C ARG A 92 -18.31 -5.02 23.95
N VAL A 93 -17.27 -5.36 23.18
CA VAL A 93 -17.38 -5.65 21.75
C VAL A 93 -17.45 -7.16 21.62
N SER A 94 -18.48 -7.64 20.93
CA SER A 94 -18.65 -9.04 20.56
C SER A 94 -18.79 -9.14 19.04
N PHE A 95 -18.32 -10.25 18.48
CA PHE A 95 -18.46 -10.59 17.07
C PHE A 95 -19.46 -11.75 16.95
N ASP A 96 -20.25 -11.76 15.88
CA ASP A 96 -21.34 -12.73 15.69
C ASP A 96 -21.05 -13.68 14.51
N SER A 97 -20.77 -13.10 13.34
CA SER A 97 -20.56 -13.83 12.10
C SER A 97 -19.24 -13.50 11.41
N VAL A 98 -18.77 -14.43 10.59
CA VAL A 98 -17.60 -14.29 9.71
C VAL A 98 -18.07 -14.29 8.26
N HIS A 99 -17.69 -13.26 7.50
CA HIS A 99 -18.01 -13.13 6.08
C HIS A 99 -16.74 -13.32 5.26
N ILE A 100 -16.68 -14.34 4.41
CA ILE A 100 -15.53 -14.62 3.53
C ILE A 100 -15.82 -14.12 2.12
N ARG A 101 -15.05 -13.13 1.68
CA ARG A 101 -15.19 -12.51 0.34
C ARG A 101 -14.05 -12.91 -0.58
N SER A 102 -14.40 -13.26 -1.82
CA SER A 102 -13.44 -13.55 -2.88
C SER A 102 -13.25 -12.32 -3.75
N TYR A 103 -12.03 -11.80 -3.77
CA TYR A 103 -11.65 -10.63 -4.56
C TYR A 103 -10.89 -11.04 -5.81
N ASP A 104 -11.08 -10.26 -6.87
CA ASP A 104 -10.29 -10.38 -8.08
C ASP A 104 -8.83 -10.03 -7.82
N ARG A 105 -7.93 -10.55 -8.65
CA ARG A 105 -6.49 -10.32 -8.52
C ARG A 105 -6.06 -9.29 -9.56
N CYS A 106 -5.28 -8.31 -9.14
CA CYS A 106 -4.77 -7.27 -10.02
C CYS A 106 -3.27 -7.04 -9.81
N VAL A 107 -2.68 -6.24 -10.70
CA VAL A 107 -1.31 -5.75 -10.53
C VAL A 107 -1.30 -4.70 -9.41
N GLY A 108 -0.47 -4.94 -8.38
CA GLY A 108 -0.32 -4.02 -7.26
C GLY A 108 0.70 -2.91 -7.49
N ASP A 109 0.94 -2.14 -6.44
CA ASP A 109 1.92 -1.06 -6.40
C ASP A 109 2.98 -1.25 -5.28
N ASN A 110 2.98 -2.40 -4.61
CA ASN A 110 3.84 -2.65 -3.44
C ASN A 110 5.36 -2.55 -3.78
N PRO A 111 6.07 -1.53 -3.28
CA PRO A 111 7.48 -1.31 -3.59
C PRO A 111 8.42 -2.21 -2.78
N SER A 112 7.93 -2.94 -1.77
CA SER A 112 8.73 -3.90 -1.00
C SER A 112 8.99 -5.20 -1.77
N CYS A 113 8.34 -5.39 -2.92
CA CYS A 113 8.53 -6.55 -3.77
C CYS A 113 9.94 -6.60 -4.39
N ARG A 114 10.79 -7.53 -3.92
CA ARG A 114 12.19 -7.68 -4.39
C ARG A 114 12.32 -7.97 -5.89
N HIS A 115 11.47 -8.85 -6.44
CA HIS A 115 11.52 -9.27 -7.84
C HIS A 115 10.11 -9.43 -8.44
N GLY A 116 9.98 -9.23 -9.77
CA GLY A 116 8.71 -9.39 -10.48
C GLY A 116 7.71 -8.25 -10.25
N VAL A 117 6.47 -8.46 -10.68
CA VAL A 117 5.35 -7.54 -10.51
C VAL A 117 4.64 -7.84 -9.18
N PRO A 118 4.34 -6.82 -8.34
CA PRO A 118 3.53 -7.02 -7.14
C PRO A 118 2.12 -7.50 -7.50
N LEU A 119 1.58 -8.41 -6.72
CA LEU A 119 0.21 -8.91 -6.86
C LEU A 119 -0.64 -8.26 -5.77
N SER A 120 -1.85 -7.82 -6.11
CA SER A 120 -2.82 -7.23 -5.19
C SER A 120 -4.19 -7.84 -5.40
N LEU A 121 -5.09 -7.57 -4.46
CA LEU A 121 -6.53 -7.76 -4.65
C LEU A 121 -7.11 -6.48 -5.24
N ASP A 122 -8.04 -6.65 -6.16
CA ASP A 122 -8.87 -5.57 -6.69
C ASP A 122 -10.01 -5.24 -5.71
N TRP A 123 -10.74 -4.16 -5.98
CA TRP A 123 -11.93 -3.80 -5.19
C TRP A 123 -13.16 -4.61 -5.56
N ASN A 124 -13.15 -5.23 -6.74
CA ASN A 124 -14.22 -6.09 -7.21
C ASN A 124 -14.17 -7.43 -6.45
N TYR A 125 -15.32 -7.81 -5.91
CA TYR A 125 -15.51 -9.10 -5.24
C TYR A 125 -16.80 -9.76 -5.70
N SER A 126 -16.85 -11.08 -5.62
CA SER A 126 -18.07 -11.84 -5.92
C SER A 126 -19.15 -11.56 -4.87
N GLU A 127 -20.35 -11.19 -5.30
CA GLU A 127 -21.49 -10.97 -4.38
C GLU A 127 -21.84 -12.24 -3.58
N SER A 128 -21.62 -13.42 -4.18
CA SER A 128 -21.62 -14.69 -3.46
C SER A 128 -20.47 -14.70 -2.46
N HIS A 129 -20.80 -14.55 -1.19
CA HIS A 129 -19.86 -14.66 -0.08
C HIS A 129 -20.41 -15.64 0.94
N GLU A 130 -19.50 -16.39 1.56
CA GLU A 130 -19.86 -17.39 2.55
C GLU A 130 -19.98 -16.70 3.91
N VAL A 131 -21.05 -17.02 4.64
CA VAL A 131 -21.32 -16.48 5.98
C VAL A 131 -21.35 -17.65 6.96
N TYR A 132 -20.46 -17.59 7.94
CA TYR A 132 -20.34 -18.59 9.00
C TYR A 132 -20.67 -17.96 10.35
N LYS A 133 -21.22 -18.76 11.28
CA LYS A 133 -21.20 -18.39 12.69
C LYS A 133 -19.77 -18.44 13.19
N LEU A 134 -19.41 -17.51 14.09
CA LEU A 134 -18.04 -17.40 14.57
C LEU A 134 -17.54 -18.71 15.20
N ASP A 135 -18.36 -19.34 16.05
CA ASP A 135 -17.98 -20.58 16.75
C ASP A 135 -17.73 -21.73 15.77
N ASP A 136 -18.62 -21.90 14.79
CA ASP A 136 -18.49 -22.94 13.75
C ASP A 136 -17.22 -22.73 12.92
N PHE A 137 -16.94 -21.47 12.56
CA PHE A 137 -15.74 -21.11 11.80
C PHE A 137 -14.45 -21.43 12.57
N GLU A 138 -14.36 -21.08 13.86
CA GLU A 138 -13.15 -21.34 14.66
C GLU A 138 -12.94 -22.84 14.93
N ILE A 139 -14.00 -23.64 14.97
CA ILE A 139 -13.90 -25.11 15.08
C ILE A 139 -13.35 -25.73 13.78
N GLU A 140 -13.87 -25.30 12.63
CA GLU A 140 -13.49 -25.87 11.32
C GLU A 140 -12.12 -25.36 10.83
N ARG A 141 -11.72 -24.18 11.28
CA ARG A 141 -10.48 -23.55 10.84
C ARG A 141 -9.26 -24.41 11.16
N TYR A 142 -8.63 -24.95 10.11
CA TYR A 142 -7.35 -25.64 10.21
C TYR A 142 -6.32 -24.82 11.01
N PRO A 143 -5.43 -25.49 11.78
CA PRO A 143 -4.44 -24.82 12.62
C PRO A 143 -3.63 -23.80 11.82
N THR A 144 -3.31 -22.71 12.52
CA THR A 144 -2.75 -21.46 12.01
C THR A 144 -1.83 -21.65 10.81
N ARG A 145 -2.08 -20.85 9.77
CA ARG A 145 -1.30 -20.79 8.53
C ARG A 145 0.18 -20.94 8.86
N SER A 146 0.84 -21.92 8.22
CA SER A 146 2.29 -21.92 8.11
C SER A 146 2.75 -20.51 7.68
N PRO A 147 3.90 -20.02 8.19
CA PRO A 147 4.35 -18.66 7.92
C PRO A 147 4.21 -18.41 6.42
N ALA A 148 3.37 -17.43 6.06
CA ALA A 148 2.84 -17.31 4.71
C ALA A 148 3.96 -17.44 3.69
N SER A 149 4.00 -18.59 3.00
CA SER A 149 5.06 -18.87 2.03
C SER A 149 5.04 -17.78 0.97
N ALA A 150 6.14 -17.03 0.88
CA ALA A 150 6.25 -15.96 -0.08
C ALA A 150 6.06 -16.52 -1.50
N ILE A 151 5.07 -16.01 -2.23
CA ILE A 151 4.77 -16.51 -3.58
C ILE A 151 5.94 -16.16 -4.51
N HIS A 152 6.52 -17.19 -5.13
CA HIS A 152 7.64 -17.03 -6.06
C HIS A 152 7.26 -16.13 -7.25
N LYS A 153 8.24 -15.41 -7.81
CA LYS A 153 8.02 -14.43 -8.90
C LYS A 153 7.36 -15.06 -10.14
N ASN A 154 7.69 -16.31 -10.46
CA ASN A 154 7.13 -17.01 -11.62
C ASN A 154 5.67 -17.40 -11.37
N ALA A 155 5.35 -17.86 -10.14
CA ALA A 155 3.98 -18.17 -9.76
C ALA A 155 3.08 -16.92 -9.85
N ARG A 156 3.57 -15.75 -9.39
CA ARG A 156 2.84 -14.48 -9.57
C ARG A 156 2.62 -14.11 -11.03
N ARG A 157 3.63 -14.30 -11.88
CA ARG A 157 3.50 -14.06 -13.32
C ARG A 157 2.46 -14.98 -13.94
N ASN A 158 2.46 -16.27 -13.60
CA ASN A 158 1.47 -17.23 -14.10
C ASN A 158 0.06 -16.89 -13.63
N ILE A 159 -0.08 -16.50 -12.35
CA ILE A 159 -1.37 -16.04 -11.81
C ILE A 159 -1.89 -14.84 -12.60
N LEU A 160 -1.06 -13.82 -12.81
CA LEU A 160 -1.49 -12.61 -13.54
C LEU A 160 -1.70 -12.87 -15.04
N ALA A 161 -0.98 -13.82 -15.63
CA ALA A 161 -1.16 -14.22 -17.02
C ALA A 161 -2.48 -14.96 -17.27
N GLN A 162 -3.05 -15.63 -16.25
CA GLN A 162 -4.40 -16.21 -16.33
C GLN A 162 -5.51 -15.17 -16.41
N TRP A 163 -5.19 -13.88 -16.16
CA TRP A 163 -6.14 -12.77 -16.16
C TRP A 163 -5.90 -11.81 -17.34
N ASP A 164 -5.30 -12.33 -18.41
CA ASP A 164 -5.06 -11.61 -19.68
C ASP A 164 -4.32 -10.27 -19.54
N ILE A 165 -3.49 -10.14 -18.49
CA ILE A 165 -2.66 -8.95 -18.30
C ILE A 165 -1.52 -8.97 -19.31
N ASP A 166 -1.43 -7.91 -20.12
CA ASP A 166 -0.43 -7.84 -21.20
C ASP A 166 1.00 -7.69 -20.65
N GLU A 167 1.99 -8.28 -21.33
CA GLU A 167 3.41 -8.22 -20.95
C GLU A 167 3.92 -6.77 -20.90
N LYS A 168 3.34 -5.88 -21.72
CA LYS A 168 3.64 -4.45 -21.69
C LYS A 168 3.28 -3.84 -20.33
N GLU A 169 2.10 -4.19 -19.79
CA GLU A 169 1.66 -3.74 -18.47
C GLU A 169 2.60 -4.28 -17.38
N PHE A 170 2.98 -5.56 -17.44
CA PHE A 170 3.98 -6.13 -16.54
C PHE A 170 5.32 -5.36 -16.56
N LYS A 171 5.73 -4.88 -17.74
CA LYS A 171 6.97 -4.10 -17.89
C LYS A 171 6.82 -2.72 -17.26
N MET A 172 5.71 -2.03 -17.49
CA MET A 172 5.43 -0.71 -16.90
C MET A 172 5.38 -0.79 -15.37
N CYS A 173 4.65 -1.75 -14.80
CA CYS A 173 4.54 -1.90 -13.35
C CYS A 173 5.90 -2.25 -12.71
N ARG A 174 6.75 -3.04 -13.39
CA ARG A 174 8.12 -3.30 -12.95
C ARG A 174 8.98 -2.04 -12.90
N GLN A 175 8.84 -1.17 -13.91
CA GLN A 175 9.57 0.09 -13.99
C GLN A 175 9.10 1.05 -12.90
N GLU A 176 7.79 1.17 -12.72
CA GLU A 176 7.19 2.05 -11.71
C GLU A 176 7.60 1.64 -10.30
N ARG A 177 7.49 0.35 -9.98
CA ARG A 177 8.00 -0.18 -8.69
C ARG A 177 9.47 0.16 -8.47
N LYS A 178 10.33 0.01 -9.50
CA LYS A 178 11.75 0.38 -9.41
C LYS A 178 11.94 1.87 -9.16
N ARG A 179 11.13 2.72 -9.80
CA ARG A 179 11.13 4.18 -9.60
C ARG A 179 10.83 4.51 -8.13
N VAL A 180 9.75 3.96 -7.58
CA VAL A 180 9.35 4.14 -6.17
C VAL A 180 10.43 3.62 -5.21
N GLN A 181 11.02 2.45 -5.50
CA GLN A 181 12.13 1.91 -4.69
C GLN A 181 13.33 2.87 -4.64
N LYS A 182 13.73 3.43 -5.79
CA LYS A 182 14.83 4.43 -5.86
C LYS A 182 14.49 5.69 -5.08
N GLN A 183 13.26 6.21 -5.22
CA GLN A 183 12.81 7.37 -4.46
C GLN A 183 12.86 7.12 -2.96
N ARG A 184 12.35 5.97 -2.49
CA ARG A 184 12.42 5.58 -1.07
C ARG A 184 13.85 5.42 -0.58
N ALA A 185 14.75 4.87 -1.41
CA ALA A 185 16.17 4.76 -1.05
C ALA A 185 16.81 6.14 -0.88
N MET A 186 16.52 7.10 -1.76
CA MET A 186 16.99 8.48 -1.66
C MET A 186 16.44 9.17 -0.41
N THR A 187 15.14 9.06 -0.13
CA THR A 187 14.53 9.62 1.09
C THR A 187 15.18 9.03 2.33
N ARG A 188 15.39 7.71 2.39
CA ARG A 188 16.08 7.06 3.51
C ARG A 188 17.52 7.54 3.68
N ALA A 189 18.23 7.79 2.58
CA ALA A 189 19.58 8.34 2.63
C ALA A 189 19.58 9.77 3.18
N HIS A 190 18.66 10.63 2.72
CA HIS A 190 18.54 12.01 3.21
C HIS A 190 18.18 12.09 4.69
N VAL A 191 17.24 11.26 5.16
CA VAL A 191 16.89 11.20 6.60
C VAL A 191 18.14 10.87 7.43
N ARG A 192 18.93 9.88 7.01
CA ARG A 192 20.19 9.52 7.70
C ARG A 192 21.22 10.64 7.69
N VAL A 193 21.38 11.36 6.58
CA VAL A 193 22.30 12.51 6.53
C VAL A 193 21.84 13.63 7.47
N GLY A 194 20.53 13.88 7.56
CA GLY A 194 19.95 14.84 8.50
C GLY A 194 20.21 14.45 9.96
N GLU A 195 20.03 13.16 10.30
CA GLU A 195 20.32 12.63 11.64
C GLU A 195 21.81 12.74 12.00
N ILE A 196 22.70 12.36 11.08
CA ILE A 196 24.15 12.50 11.28
C ILE A 196 24.54 13.97 11.43
N ALA A 197 23.96 14.88 10.63
CA ALA A 197 24.23 16.30 10.74
C ALA A 197 23.70 16.91 12.05
N ALA A 198 22.57 16.42 12.57
CA ALA A 198 22.05 16.81 13.87
C ALA A 198 22.95 16.33 15.02
N ASP A 199 23.43 15.09 14.98
CA ASP A 199 24.36 14.54 15.97
C ASP A 199 25.74 15.23 15.91
N PHE A 200 26.21 15.61 14.72
CA PHE A 200 27.48 16.34 14.61
C PHE A 200 27.40 17.76 15.21
N LYS A 201 26.24 18.42 15.12
CA LYS A 201 26.01 19.74 15.74
C LYS A 201 25.93 19.68 17.26
N SER A 202 25.35 18.62 17.83
CA SER A 202 25.31 18.42 19.28
C SER A 202 26.70 18.07 19.85
N ARG A 203 27.57 17.46 19.03
CA ARG A 203 28.94 17.07 19.39
C ARG A 203 30.02 18.08 19.02
N VAL A 204 29.69 19.35 18.76
CA VAL A 204 30.71 20.40 18.64
C VAL A 204 31.38 20.60 20.01
N VAL A 205 32.35 19.74 20.32
CA VAL A 205 33.25 19.89 21.46
C VAL A 205 34.03 21.19 21.21
N PRO A 206 34.12 22.10 22.20
CA PRO A 206 34.92 23.31 22.06
C PRO A 206 36.32 22.93 21.56
N LYS A 207 36.75 23.53 20.45
CA LYS A 207 38.04 23.23 19.80
C LYS A 207 39.16 23.41 20.84
N ARG A 208 39.62 22.32 21.45
CA ARG A 208 40.90 22.32 22.17
C ARG A 208 41.97 22.67 21.14
N LYS A 209 42.77 23.70 21.42
CA LYS A 209 43.86 24.15 20.56
C LYS A 209 44.86 23.00 20.39
N LEU A 210 44.68 22.18 19.36
CA LEU A 210 45.62 21.13 19.02
C LEU A 210 46.88 21.81 18.47
N SER A 211 47.96 21.68 19.25
CA SER A 211 49.30 22.09 18.87
C SER A 211 49.66 21.49 17.51
N LYS A 212 50.26 22.31 16.64
CA LYS A 212 50.67 21.96 15.27
C LYS A 212 51.68 20.81 15.30
N ARG A 213 51.23 19.56 15.30
CA ARG A 213 52.08 18.41 14.95
C ARG A 213 52.22 18.38 13.44
N LYS A 214 53.47 18.27 12.98
CA LYS A 214 53.85 18.12 11.57
C LYS A 214 53.04 16.98 10.95
N ILE A 215 52.21 17.30 9.97
CA ILE A 215 51.57 16.31 9.11
C ILE A 215 52.69 15.77 8.22
N LEU A 216 53.07 14.51 8.43
CA LEU A 216 53.84 13.77 7.44
C LEU A 216 52.90 13.57 6.24
N ASN A 217 53.26 14.15 5.10
CA ASN A 217 52.60 13.91 3.82
C ASN A 217 52.80 12.43 3.47
N TYR A 218 51.82 11.60 3.79
CA TYR A 218 51.72 10.27 3.20
C TYR A 218 51.10 10.44 1.81
N ASP A 219 51.89 10.07 0.81
CA ASP A 219 51.51 10.08 -0.59
C ASP A 219 50.42 9.00 -0.82
N MET A 220 49.19 9.45 -1.07
CA MET A 220 48.02 8.59 -1.22
C MET A 220 47.95 7.88 -2.58
N ASP A 221 48.81 8.27 -3.53
CA ASP A 221 48.79 7.75 -4.90
C ASP A 221 49.36 6.33 -4.99
N GLU A 222 50.18 5.90 -4.03
CA GLU A 222 50.76 4.55 -4.01
C GLU A 222 49.74 3.46 -3.61
N TYR A 223 48.70 3.80 -2.85
CA TYR A 223 47.72 2.81 -2.35
C TYR A 223 46.66 2.42 -3.41
N TYR A 224 46.29 3.33 -4.30
CA TYR A 224 45.25 3.06 -5.31
C TYR A 224 45.72 2.16 -6.47
N SER A 225 47.03 2.11 -6.74
CA SER A 225 47.58 1.28 -7.82
C SER A 225 47.62 -0.22 -7.49
N ASN A 226 47.69 -0.59 -6.21
CA ASN A 226 47.77 -1.99 -5.78
C ASN A 226 46.41 -2.70 -5.71
N THR A 227 45.32 -1.97 -5.48
CA THR A 227 43.98 -2.58 -5.30
C THR A 227 43.34 -3.02 -6.64
N LEU A 228 43.78 -2.46 -7.78
CA LEU A 228 43.26 -2.80 -9.11
C LEU A 228 43.98 -3.98 -9.78
N ARG A 229 45.12 -4.45 -9.25
CA ARG A 229 45.82 -5.63 -9.80
C ARG A 229 45.26 -6.97 -9.32
N THR A 230 44.51 -7.01 -8.22
CA THR A 230 44.05 -8.27 -7.60
C THR A 230 42.72 -8.81 -8.12
N CYS A 231 42.00 -8.10 -8.98
CA CYS A 231 40.68 -8.53 -9.48
C CYS A 231 40.67 -9.15 -10.89
N VAL A 232 41.83 -9.33 -11.53
CA VAL A 232 41.91 -9.90 -12.90
C VAL A 232 42.41 -11.36 -12.94
N SER A 233 42.86 -11.95 -11.82
CA SER A 233 43.49 -13.29 -11.86
C SER A 233 42.57 -14.50 -11.63
N ASN A 234 41.28 -14.34 -11.33
CA ASN A 234 40.40 -15.50 -11.04
C ASN A 234 39.40 -15.79 -12.16
N ARG A 235 39.91 -15.89 -13.40
CA ARG A 235 39.15 -16.41 -14.54
C ARG A 235 39.98 -17.40 -15.35
N SER A 236 40.34 -18.51 -14.71
CA SER A 236 40.67 -19.76 -15.37
C SER A 236 40.58 -20.87 -14.33
N ILE A 237 40.25 -22.08 -14.78
CA ILE A 237 40.14 -23.36 -14.05
C ILE A 237 38.67 -23.84 -13.85
N TYR A 238 38.30 -24.67 -14.83
CA TYR A 238 37.24 -25.70 -14.97
C TYR A 238 35.76 -25.29 -15.00
#